data_AF-A0A1B6KIE5-F1
#
_entry.id   AF-A0A1B6KIE5-F1
#
_cell.length_a   1.000
_cell.length_b   1.000
_cell.length_c   1.000
_cell.angle_alpha   90.00
_cell.angle_beta   90.00
_cell.angle_gamma   90.00
#
_symmetry.space_group_name_H-M   'P 1'
#
loop_
_entity.id
_entity.type
_entity.pdbx_description
1 polymer ?
#
loop_
_entity_poly.entity_id
_entity_poly.type
_entity_poly.pdbx_seq_one_letter_code
_entity_poly.pdbx_strand_id
1 'polypeptide(L)'
;MVPEDSRKSSLSRTKKDCTPTCHIRLSLRSLTNVSIYELVETDLYRKSGNEEPNFRHSNYATSDISTFLNVLKSSLGSGLLAMPSAFMNAGLLVGFLGTLLVGFLCAHCTYILVKSSQALCSQLNKSHFNYPETSEAAFQCALKGKFKKYSTIAKQVTNIGILLPSYGVGIIYVLTAAATFKQVFENYTGLCYGMRWYVLLMTVPVMPIGTIRQMKYMVPFSAVANLFLLVGVSLTLYFTASDFPALSSRPLTADLNRLPLFLSTVLFGMEGIGVILPIENAMKNPKHFLGFTGILNCAMTIVVSLSLTMGVFGYVKFGDAVQGSITLNLPDTILAQMVKILVALAILCTYGLQTIAAAQIIWKVLQPKIAKEKEDFVYYTMRVLIVIGHVISAAVIPKLAPVISLVGALGLPLLGLAMPALLETLTFWEDGLGPWRWRLWKNILLGLAAVVALVSGTWVSCLEISEAYS
;
A
#
# COMPACT_ATOMS: atom_id res chain seq x y z
N MET A 1 14.48 63.92 -47.13
CA MET A 1 14.56 65.23 -46.44
C MET A 1 14.53 64.95 -44.94
N VAL A 2 15.64 65.24 -44.26
CA VAL A 2 15.80 65.26 -42.80
C VAL A 2 15.41 66.67 -42.32
N PRO A 3 14.91 66.89 -41.08
CA PRO A 3 15.78 67.14 -39.91
C PRO A 3 15.43 66.23 -38.71
N GLU A 4 16.37 65.68 -37.92
CA GLU A 4 17.18 66.32 -36.83
C GLU A 4 16.26 66.91 -35.71
N ASP A 5 16.41 66.64 -34.40
CA ASP A 5 17.60 66.35 -33.59
C ASP A 5 17.23 65.88 -32.15
N SER A 6 18.18 65.16 -31.53
CA SER A 6 18.56 64.96 -30.09
C SER A 6 17.49 64.90 -28.95
N ARG A 7 17.63 64.16 -27.84
CA ARG A 7 18.81 63.87 -27.01
C ARG A 7 18.47 62.88 -25.85
N LYS A 8 19.29 61.82 -25.69
CA LYS A 8 19.79 61.14 -24.45
C LYS A 8 18.84 60.80 -23.27
N SER A 9 18.83 59.53 -22.84
CA SER A 9 19.67 59.08 -21.71
C SER A 9 19.69 57.55 -21.53
N SER A 10 20.90 57.06 -21.30
CA SER A 10 21.36 55.70 -21.06
C SER A 10 21.18 55.27 -19.60
N LEU A 11 20.92 53.98 -19.34
CA LEU A 11 21.57 53.28 -18.22
C LEU A 11 21.61 51.77 -18.43
N SER A 12 22.83 51.31 -18.69
CA SER A 12 23.33 49.95 -18.78
C SER A 12 23.14 49.15 -17.50
N ARG A 13 22.66 47.91 -17.60
CA ARG A 13 22.76 46.90 -16.53
C ARG A 13 24.06 46.10 -16.68
N THR A 14 24.92 46.26 -15.68
CA THR A 14 26.22 45.63 -15.49
C THR A 14 26.09 44.17 -15.04
N LYS A 15 26.90 43.30 -15.64
CA LYS A 15 27.29 41.96 -15.15
C LYS A 15 28.08 42.09 -13.84
N LYS A 16 27.78 41.24 -12.86
CA LYS A 16 28.61 40.72 -11.74
C LYS A 16 27.82 39.55 -11.12
N ASP A 17 28.32 38.43 -10.65
CA ASP A 17 29.61 37.72 -10.70
C ASP A 17 29.25 36.25 -10.38
N CYS A 18 29.88 35.29 -11.05
CA CYS A 18 29.84 33.88 -10.67
C CYS A 18 30.91 33.62 -9.62
N THR A 19 30.57 32.92 -8.53
CA THR A 19 31.46 31.93 -7.91
C THR A 19 30.65 30.81 -7.24
N PRO A 20 31.21 29.59 -7.15
CA PRO A 20 30.47 28.37 -6.86
C PRO A 20 30.56 28.01 -5.37
N THR A 21 29.42 27.69 -4.76
CA THR A 21 29.38 26.99 -3.46
C THR A 21 28.56 25.72 -3.63
N CYS A 22 29.24 24.70 -4.15
CA CYS A 22 28.83 23.32 -4.10
C CYS A 22 29.12 22.80 -2.68
N HIS A 23 28.13 22.86 -1.79
CA HIS A 23 28.13 22.09 -0.55
C HIS A 23 26.74 21.48 -0.36
N ILE A 24 26.64 20.20 -0.69
CA ILE A 24 25.85 19.17 0.02
C ILE A 24 24.53 19.69 0.63
N ARG A 25 23.54 19.96 -0.24
CA ARG A 25 22.11 20.03 0.11
C ARG A 25 21.30 19.09 -0.78
N LEU A 26 21.76 17.85 -0.88
CA LEU A 26 21.02 16.71 -1.40
C LEU A 26 20.72 15.80 -0.21
N SER A 27 19.49 15.80 0.31
CA SER A 27 18.90 14.64 1.00
C SER A 27 17.45 14.86 1.46
N LEU A 28 17.04 16.04 1.96
CA LEU A 28 15.69 16.17 2.56
C LEU A 28 14.56 16.57 1.60
N ARG A 29 14.82 17.32 0.52
CA ARG A 29 13.75 17.79 -0.40
C ARG A 29 13.20 16.70 -1.32
N SER A 30 13.96 15.63 -1.59
CA SER A 30 13.49 14.49 -2.39
C SER A 30 12.57 13.55 -1.61
N LEU A 31 12.62 13.60 -0.27
CA LEU A 31 11.81 12.75 0.62
C LEU A 31 10.42 13.32 0.91
N THR A 32 10.17 14.59 0.57
CA THR A 32 8.94 15.32 0.93
C THR A 32 7.92 15.49 -0.20
N ASN A 33 8.17 14.97 -1.41
CA ASN A 33 7.30 15.22 -2.58
C ASN A 33 6.14 14.23 -2.73
N VAL A 34 5.92 13.40 -1.72
CA VAL A 34 4.94 12.31 -1.74
C VAL A 34 3.68 12.74 -1.03
N SER A 35 2.76 13.31 -1.82
CA SER A 35 1.39 13.79 -1.51
C SER A 35 1.13 15.19 -2.08
N ILE A 36 1.89 15.57 -3.11
CA ILE A 36 1.54 16.67 -3.98
C ILE A 36 0.23 16.37 -4.78
N TYR A 37 -0.11 15.10 -5.02
CA TYR A 37 -1.29 14.67 -5.78
C TYR A 37 -2.61 15.26 -5.25
N GLU A 38 -2.85 15.22 -3.94
CA GLU A 38 -4.09 15.73 -3.36
C GLU A 38 -4.12 17.26 -3.19
N LEU A 39 -2.94 17.83 -2.98
CA LEU A 39 -2.74 19.28 -2.97
C LEU A 39 -3.23 19.89 -4.29
N VAL A 40 -2.88 19.21 -5.38
CA VAL A 40 -3.27 19.55 -6.74
C VAL A 40 -4.73 19.26 -6.97
N GLU A 41 -5.26 18.12 -6.54
CA GLU A 41 -6.67 17.78 -6.76
C GLU A 41 -7.60 18.80 -6.10
N THR A 42 -7.28 19.21 -4.86
CA THR A 42 -8.08 20.21 -4.13
C THR A 42 -7.94 21.63 -4.72
N ASP A 43 -6.74 22.05 -5.13
CA ASP A 43 -6.51 23.36 -5.76
C ASP A 43 -6.99 23.43 -7.22
N LEU A 44 -6.96 22.32 -7.97
CA LEU A 44 -7.44 22.25 -9.35
C LEU A 44 -8.95 22.07 -9.44
N TYR A 45 -9.58 21.28 -8.55
CA TYR A 45 -11.06 21.27 -8.46
C TYR A 45 -11.61 22.62 -8.01
N ARG A 46 -10.86 23.37 -7.18
CA ARG A 46 -11.24 24.72 -6.78
C ARG A 46 -11.04 25.76 -7.89
N LYS A 47 -10.15 25.51 -8.87
CA LYS A 47 -9.84 26.46 -9.96
C LYS A 47 -10.48 26.13 -11.30
N SER A 48 -10.84 24.88 -11.58
CA SER A 48 -11.37 24.46 -12.88
C SER A 48 -12.90 24.34 -12.84
N GLY A 49 -13.58 25.26 -13.50
CA GLY A 49 -14.91 24.99 -14.02
C GLY A 49 -14.79 23.98 -15.17
N ASN A 50 -15.44 22.83 -15.03
CA ASN A 50 -15.79 21.85 -16.07
C ASN A 50 -14.69 21.20 -16.95
N GLU A 51 -13.39 21.46 -16.76
CA GLU A 51 -12.32 20.74 -17.47
C GLU A 51 -11.53 19.81 -16.53
N GLU A 52 -11.37 18.53 -16.92
CA GLU A 52 -10.51 17.55 -16.22
C GLU A 52 -9.06 18.06 -16.21
N PRO A 53 -8.47 18.32 -15.04
CA PRO A 53 -7.12 18.86 -14.97
C PRO A 53 -6.09 17.89 -15.57
N ASN A 54 -5.29 18.38 -16.51
CA ASN A 54 -4.22 17.59 -17.12
C ASN A 54 -2.99 17.54 -16.17
N PHE A 55 -3.03 16.61 -15.21
CA PHE A 55 -2.05 16.47 -14.11
C PHE A 55 -0.58 16.42 -14.57
N ARG A 56 -0.31 15.94 -15.79
CA ARG A 56 1.04 15.70 -16.35
C ARG A 56 1.86 16.96 -16.63
N HIS A 57 1.21 18.12 -16.80
CA HIS A 57 1.87 19.41 -17.08
C HIS A 57 1.94 20.34 -15.87
N SER A 58 1.58 19.83 -14.70
CA SER A 58 1.55 20.60 -13.46
C SER A 58 2.95 20.68 -12.83
N ASN A 59 3.29 21.79 -12.16
CA ASN A 59 4.53 21.95 -11.34
C ASN A 59 4.65 20.95 -10.18
N TYR A 60 3.66 20.08 -10.08
CA TYR A 60 3.35 19.21 -8.98
C TYR A 60 3.47 17.71 -9.37
N ALA A 61 3.90 17.41 -10.60
CA ALA A 61 4.21 16.04 -11.00
C ALA A 61 5.34 15.44 -10.16
N THR A 62 5.20 14.18 -9.76
CA THR A 62 6.22 13.45 -8.97
C THR A 62 7.42 13.05 -9.84
N SER A 63 8.61 13.14 -9.24
CA SER A 63 9.85 12.63 -9.84
C SER A 63 9.96 11.12 -9.72
N ASP A 64 10.74 10.48 -10.59
CA ASP A 64 10.93 9.03 -10.61
C ASP A 64 11.39 8.47 -9.26
N ILE A 65 12.29 9.17 -8.55
CA ILE A 65 12.73 8.79 -7.20
C ILE A 65 11.58 8.88 -6.18
N SER A 66 10.77 9.95 -6.27
CA SER A 66 9.61 10.10 -5.37
C SER A 66 8.61 8.98 -5.62
N THR A 67 8.32 8.68 -6.88
CA THR A 67 7.45 7.57 -7.29
C THR A 67 7.98 6.24 -6.79
N PHE A 68 9.27 5.97 -6.96
CA PHE A 68 9.92 4.76 -6.45
C PHE A 68 9.73 4.60 -4.94
N LEU A 69 9.97 5.66 -4.16
CA LEU A 69 9.73 5.66 -2.72
C LEU A 69 8.25 5.45 -2.37
N ASN A 70 7.32 5.91 -3.21
CA ASN A 70 5.88 5.70 -3.01
C ASN A 70 5.49 4.24 -3.20
N VAL A 71 6.03 3.59 -4.22
CA VAL A 71 5.78 2.16 -4.48
C VAL A 71 6.39 1.31 -3.36
N LEU A 72 7.60 1.64 -2.90
CA LEU A 72 8.19 1.00 -1.73
C LEU A 72 7.30 1.19 -0.51
N LYS A 73 6.90 2.42 -0.22
CA LYS A 73 6.06 2.72 0.93
C LYS A 73 4.70 2.02 0.88
N SER A 74 4.05 1.99 -0.27
CA SER A 74 2.75 1.34 -0.40
C SER A 74 2.81 -0.15 -0.12
N SER A 75 3.99 -0.77 -0.33
CA SER A 75 4.21 -2.20 -0.15
C SER A 75 4.87 -2.56 1.19
N LEU A 76 5.67 -1.65 1.76
CA LEU A 76 6.36 -1.83 3.04
C LEU A 76 5.48 -1.28 4.17
N GLY A 77 4.61 -2.14 4.72
CA GLY A 77 3.76 -1.83 5.88
C GLY A 77 3.89 -2.84 7.02
N SER A 78 2.83 -3.02 7.80
CA SER A 78 2.76 -4.06 8.84
C SER A 78 2.93 -5.48 8.27
N GLY A 79 2.63 -5.67 6.98
CA GLY A 79 2.81 -6.95 6.31
C GLY A 79 4.27 -7.41 6.26
N LEU A 80 5.23 -6.50 6.09
CA LEU A 80 6.67 -6.83 6.20
C LEU A 80 7.00 -7.40 7.58
N LEU A 81 6.44 -6.80 8.64
CA LEU A 81 6.68 -7.21 10.02
C LEU A 81 6.05 -8.57 10.36
N ALA A 82 5.04 -9.00 9.59
CA ALA A 82 4.38 -10.28 9.73
C ALA A 82 5.07 -11.42 8.96
N MET A 83 6.06 -11.13 8.11
CA MET A 83 6.74 -12.14 7.28
C MET A 83 7.33 -13.33 8.06
N PRO A 84 7.90 -13.17 9.27
CA PRO A 84 8.36 -14.33 10.04
C PRO A 84 7.23 -15.31 10.37
N SER A 85 6.02 -14.81 10.61
CA SER A 85 4.86 -15.64 10.91
C SER A 85 4.43 -16.43 9.69
N ALA A 86 4.59 -15.87 8.48
CA ALA A 86 4.40 -16.61 7.25
C ALA A 86 5.40 -17.77 7.16
N PHE A 87 6.69 -17.52 7.39
CA PHE A 87 7.72 -18.56 7.36
C PHE A 87 7.52 -19.65 8.42
N MET A 88 7.00 -19.29 9.60
CA MET A 88 6.57 -20.27 10.61
C MET A 88 5.49 -21.22 10.11
N ASN A 89 4.60 -20.75 9.24
CA ASN A 89 3.51 -21.54 8.65
C ASN A 89 3.90 -22.35 7.40
N ALA A 90 5.10 -22.15 6.85
CA ALA A 90 5.56 -22.84 5.64
C ALA A 90 6.88 -23.63 5.81
N GLY A 91 7.73 -23.26 6.77
CA GLY A 91 9.12 -23.71 6.85
C GLY A 91 10.05 -22.89 5.96
N LEU A 92 11.36 -23.09 6.12
CA LEU A 92 12.37 -22.23 5.47
C LEU A 92 12.40 -22.35 3.95
N LEU A 93 12.37 -23.58 3.39
CA LEU A 93 12.52 -23.80 1.96
C LEU A 93 11.26 -23.39 1.20
N VAL A 94 10.09 -23.87 1.66
CA VAL A 94 8.81 -23.52 1.05
C VAL A 94 8.50 -22.04 1.26
N GLY A 95 8.82 -21.48 2.43
CA GLY A 95 8.70 -20.05 2.69
C GLY A 95 9.54 -19.21 1.73
N PHE A 96 10.81 -19.58 1.51
CA PHE A 96 11.71 -18.86 0.61
C PHE A 96 11.25 -18.92 -0.85
N LEU A 97 11.04 -20.13 -1.38
CA LEU A 97 10.61 -20.33 -2.78
C LEU A 97 9.20 -19.77 -3.02
N GLY A 98 8.29 -19.97 -2.07
CA GLY A 98 6.93 -19.46 -2.12
C GLY A 98 6.89 -17.94 -2.11
N THR A 99 7.71 -17.28 -1.29
CA THR A 99 7.77 -15.80 -1.25
C THR A 99 8.35 -15.23 -2.55
N LEU A 100 9.36 -15.88 -3.15
CA LEU A 100 9.87 -15.51 -4.47
C LEU A 100 8.80 -15.65 -5.56
N LEU A 101 8.08 -16.77 -5.56
CA LEU A 101 7.00 -17.02 -6.52
C LEU A 101 5.87 -15.99 -6.37
N VAL A 102 5.36 -15.79 -5.15
CA VAL A 102 4.30 -14.81 -4.89
C VAL A 102 4.78 -13.40 -5.25
N GLY A 103 5.99 -13.01 -4.85
CA GLY A 103 6.58 -11.73 -5.21
C GLY A 103 6.65 -11.49 -6.73
N PHE A 104 7.08 -12.51 -7.49
CA PHE A 104 7.06 -12.46 -8.96
C PHE A 104 5.65 -12.32 -9.53
N LEU A 105 4.69 -13.10 -9.03
CA LEU A 105 3.29 -13.04 -9.46
C LEU A 105 2.67 -11.67 -9.18
N CYS A 106 2.93 -11.09 -8.00
CA CYS A 106 2.46 -9.75 -7.62
C CYS A 106 3.06 -8.67 -8.53
N ALA A 107 4.36 -8.71 -8.78
CA ALA A 107 5.04 -7.77 -9.68
C ALA A 107 4.49 -7.87 -11.11
N HIS A 108 4.32 -9.10 -11.61
CA HIS A 108 3.76 -9.37 -12.93
C HIS A 108 2.31 -8.88 -13.05
N CYS A 109 1.45 -9.16 -12.06
CA CYS A 109 0.05 -8.73 -12.09
C CYS A 109 -0.09 -7.20 -12.01
N THR A 110 0.76 -6.56 -11.20
CA THR A 110 0.82 -5.09 -11.13
C THR A 110 1.28 -4.50 -12.46
N TYR A 111 2.26 -5.13 -13.11
CA TYR A 111 2.75 -4.72 -14.44
C TYR A 111 1.64 -4.78 -15.49
N ILE A 112 0.92 -5.91 -15.59
CA ILE A 112 -0.15 -6.06 -16.60
C ILE A 112 -1.34 -5.12 -16.31
N LEU A 113 -1.62 -4.80 -15.05
CA LEU A 113 -2.65 -3.83 -14.67
C LEU A 113 -2.32 -2.45 -15.22
N VAL A 114 -1.11 -1.94 -14.93
CA VAL A 114 -0.66 -0.62 -15.38
C VAL A 114 -0.58 -0.57 -16.89
N LYS A 115 -0.05 -1.62 -17.52
CA LYS A 115 0.00 -1.72 -18.99
C LYS A 115 -1.40 -1.67 -19.62
N SER A 116 -2.38 -2.36 -19.03
CA SER A 116 -3.76 -2.35 -19.52
C SER A 116 -4.39 -0.97 -19.37
N SER A 117 -4.16 -0.30 -18.23
CA SER A 117 -4.61 1.08 -18.01
C SER A 117 -4.01 2.05 -19.03
N GLN A 118 -2.69 1.99 -19.28
CA GLN A 118 -2.02 2.83 -20.27
C GLN A 118 -2.56 2.60 -21.69
N ALA A 119 -2.83 1.34 -22.06
CA ALA A 119 -3.42 1.00 -23.35
C ALA A 119 -4.84 1.58 -23.49
N LEU A 120 -5.69 1.42 -22.49
CA LEU A 120 -7.05 1.98 -22.48
C LEU A 120 -7.06 3.51 -22.49
N CYS A 121 -6.14 4.16 -21.76
CA CYS A 121 -5.98 5.62 -21.81
C CYS A 121 -5.68 6.09 -23.23
N SER A 122 -4.78 5.38 -23.93
CA SER A 122 -4.44 5.69 -25.32
C SER A 122 -5.60 5.43 -26.28
N GLN A 123 -6.36 4.35 -26.11
CA GLN A 123 -7.50 4.00 -26.96
C GLN A 123 -8.68 4.96 -26.79
N LEU A 124 -8.95 5.39 -25.55
CA LEU A 124 -10.09 6.25 -25.21
C LEU A 124 -9.74 7.74 -25.16
N ASN A 125 -8.52 8.11 -25.56
CA ASN A 125 -7.99 9.48 -25.53
C ASN A 125 -8.20 10.17 -24.17
N LYS A 126 -7.98 9.42 -23.08
CA LYS A 126 -8.03 9.94 -21.71
C LYS A 126 -6.64 10.13 -21.14
N SER A 127 -6.48 11.12 -20.27
CA SER A 127 -5.19 11.41 -19.65
C SER A 127 -4.76 10.31 -18.68
N HIS A 128 -5.69 9.76 -17.90
CA HIS A 128 -5.45 8.73 -16.91
C HIS A 128 -6.74 7.98 -16.51
N PHE A 129 -6.58 6.84 -15.84
CA PHE A 129 -7.64 6.11 -15.15
C PHE A 129 -7.19 5.70 -13.75
N ASN A 130 -8.10 5.70 -12.78
CA ASN A 130 -7.89 4.94 -11.54
C ASN A 130 -8.27 3.46 -11.72
N TYR A 131 -8.03 2.61 -10.71
CA TYR A 131 -8.26 1.18 -10.85
C TYR A 131 -9.73 0.82 -11.14
N PRO A 132 -10.74 1.32 -10.39
CA PRO A 132 -12.14 1.07 -10.72
C PRO A 132 -12.55 1.56 -12.12
N GLU A 133 -12.05 2.71 -12.58
CA GLU A 133 -12.32 3.22 -13.93
C GLU A 133 -11.62 2.40 -15.02
N THR A 134 -10.40 1.91 -14.77
CA THR A 134 -9.71 0.98 -15.67
C THR A 134 -10.53 -0.29 -15.84
N SER A 135 -11.09 -0.81 -14.74
CA SER A 135 -11.99 -1.96 -14.78
C SER A 135 -13.25 -1.68 -15.57
N GLU A 136 -13.89 -0.52 -15.37
CA GLU A 136 -15.07 -0.13 -16.14
C GLU A 136 -14.77 -0.03 -17.64
N ALA A 137 -13.70 0.69 -18.00
CA ALA A 137 -13.28 0.93 -19.37
C ALA A 137 -12.96 -0.38 -20.12
N ALA A 138 -12.23 -1.29 -19.48
CA ALA A 138 -11.90 -2.59 -20.08
C ALA A 138 -13.16 -3.37 -20.47
N PHE A 139 -14.17 -3.42 -19.60
CA PHE A 139 -15.43 -4.11 -19.88
C PHE A 139 -16.31 -3.38 -20.91
N GLN A 140 -16.23 -2.05 -21.00
CA GLN A 140 -16.94 -1.27 -22.01
C GLN A 140 -16.36 -1.47 -23.41
N CYS A 141 -15.03 -1.58 -23.53
CA CYS A 141 -14.33 -1.70 -24.80
C CYS A 141 -14.26 -3.15 -25.31
N ALA A 142 -14.19 -4.14 -24.41
CA ALA A 142 -13.98 -5.52 -24.79
C ALA A 142 -15.09 -6.11 -25.68
N LEU A 143 -14.67 -6.97 -26.62
CA LEU A 143 -15.55 -7.69 -27.55
C LEU A 143 -16.54 -6.76 -28.29
N LYS A 144 -16.07 -5.62 -28.81
CA LYS A 144 -16.92 -4.59 -29.44
C LYS A 144 -18.12 -4.17 -28.58
N GLY A 145 -17.93 -4.12 -27.26
CA GLY A 145 -18.94 -3.68 -26.29
C GLY A 145 -19.92 -4.75 -25.82
N LYS A 146 -19.72 -6.04 -26.14
CA LYS A 146 -20.59 -7.13 -25.63
C LYS A 146 -20.63 -7.21 -24.11
N PHE A 147 -19.54 -6.86 -23.43
CA PHE A 147 -19.43 -6.89 -21.97
C PHE A 147 -19.83 -5.58 -21.28
N LYS A 148 -20.30 -4.56 -22.03
CA LYS A 148 -20.69 -3.25 -21.48
C LYS A 148 -21.72 -3.35 -20.34
N LYS A 149 -22.64 -4.32 -20.39
CA LYS A 149 -23.64 -4.54 -19.32
C LYS A 149 -23.01 -4.85 -17.95
N TYR A 150 -21.81 -5.42 -17.94
CA TYR A 150 -21.09 -5.80 -16.71
C TYR A 150 -20.10 -4.74 -16.24
N SER A 151 -19.89 -3.64 -16.98
CA SER A 151 -18.86 -2.65 -16.65
C SER A 151 -19.09 -1.98 -15.30
N THR A 152 -20.34 -1.66 -14.97
CA THR A 152 -20.71 -1.07 -13.67
C THR A 152 -20.49 -2.05 -12.53
N ILE A 153 -20.79 -3.33 -12.75
CA ILE A 153 -20.55 -4.40 -11.76
C ILE A 153 -19.04 -4.54 -11.54
N ALA A 154 -18.24 -4.61 -12.61
CA ALA A 154 -16.79 -4.73 -12.51
C ALA A 154 -16.15 -3.55 -11.74
N LYS A 155 -16.62 -2.33 -11.99
CA LYS A 155 -16.23 -1.13 -11.22
C LYS A 155 -16.60 -1.25 -9.74
N GLN A 156 -17.80 -1.72 -9.43
CA GLN A 156 -18.25 -1.91 -8.04
C GLN A 156 -17.45 -3.01 -7.33
N VAL A 157 -17.21 -4.14 -7.98
CA VAL A 157 -16.37 -5.22 -7.43
C VAL A 157 -14.95 -4.69 -7.16
N THR A 158 -14.40 -3.88 -8.07
CA THR A 158 -13.08 -3.26 -7.85
C THR A 158 -13.10 -2.28 -6.68
N ASN A 159 -14.12 -1.41 -6.57
CA ASN A 159 -14.28 -0.50 -5.43
C ASN A 159 -14.38 -1.25 -4.09
N ILE A 160 -15.22 -2.29 -4.02
CA ILE A 160 -15.37 -3.12 -2.81
C ILE A 160 -14.07 -3.84 -2.51
N GLY A 161 -13.40 -4.37 -3.53
CA GLY A 161 -12.11 -5.04 -3.41
C GLY A 161 -11.01 -4.12 -2.90
N ILE A 162 -11.09 -2.80 -3.10
CA ILE A 162 -10.13 -1.84 -2.51
C ILE A 162 -10.57 -1.49 -1.09
N LEU A 163 -11.86 -1.23 -0.90
CA LEU A 163 -12.41 -0.80 0.38
C LEU A 163 -12.22 -1.86 1.49
N LEU A 164 -12.52 -3.12 1.20
CA LEU A 164 -12.51 -4.19 2.19
C LEU A 164 -11.10 -4.47 2.76
N PRO A 165 -10.04 -4.60 1.94
CA PRO A 165 -8.67 -4.71 2.44
C PRO A 165 -8.20 -3.45 3.15
N SER A 166 -8.49 -2.24 2.64
CA SER A 166 -8.11 -1.00 3.33
C SER A 166 -8.74 -0.90 4.73
N TYR A 167 -9.99 -1.32 4.88
CA TYR A 167 -10.65 -1.41 6.19
C TYR A 167 -9.97 -2.44 7.10
N GLY A 168 -9.66 -3.62 6.54
CA GLY A 168 -8.91 -4.67 7.24
C GLY A 168 -7.53 -4.24 7.72
N VAL A 169 -6.77 -3.52 6.89
CA VAL A 169 -5.48 -2.90 7.23
C VAL A 169 -5.66 -1.90 8.38
N GLY A 170 -6.74 -1.12 8.37
CA GLY A 170 -7.09 -0.22 9.46
C GLY A 170 -7.22 -0.93 10.81
N ILE A 171 -7.90 -2.08 10.84
CA ILE A 171 -8.03 -2.94 12.03
C ILE A 171 -6.65 -3.45 12.48
N ILE A 172 -5.85 -3.98 11.54
CA ILE A 172 -4.51 -4.54 11.81
C ILE A 172 -3.59 -3.47 12.41
N TYR A 173 -3.66 -2.22 11.93
CA TYR A 173 -2.88 -1.13 12.46
C TYR A 173 -3.29 -0.74 13.89
N VAL A 174 -4.59 -0.67 14.19
CA VAL A 174 -5.08 -0.44 15.55
C VAL A 174 -4.58 -1.55 16.49
N LEU A 175 -4.71 -2.82 16.09
CA LEU A 175 -4.24 -3.97 16.86
C LEU A 175 -2.72 -3.94 17.08
N THR A 176 -1.95 -3.63 16.04
CA THR A 176 -0.48 -3.60 16.13
C THR A 176 -0.01 -2.45 17.02
N ALA A 177 -0.62 -1.27 16.91
CA ALA A 177 -0.33 -0.14 17.79
C ALA A 177 -0.68 -0.48 19.25
N ALA A 178 -1.85 -1.05 19.50
CA ALA A 178 -2.29 -1.46 20.83
C ALA A 178 -1.37 -2.53 21.44
N ALA A 179 -0.99 -3.56 20.68
CA ALA A 179 -0.12 -4.64 21.15
C ALA A 179 1.29 -4.12 21.49
N THR A 180 1.80 -3.20 20.67
CA THR A 180 3.11 -2.59 20.88
C THR A 180 3.09 -1.69 22.12
N PHE A 181 2.06 -0.88 22.27
CA PHE A 181 1.90 -0.02 23.45
C PHE A 181 1.69 -0.83 24.72
N LYS A 182 0.95 -1.94 24.68
CA LYS A 182 0.84 -2.89 25.79
C LYS A 182 2.21 -3.34 26.27
N GLN A 183 3.07 -3.85 25.38
CA GLN A 183 4.41 -4.33 25.76
C GLN A 183 5.27 -3.22 26.38
N VAL A 184 5.24 -2.01 25.81
CA VAL A 184 5.98 -0.87 26.35
C VAL A 184 5.43 -0.49 27.72
N PHE A 185 4.12 -0.32 27.85
CA PHE A 185 3.48 0.17 29.06
C PHE A 185 3.64 -0.81 30.23
N GLU A 186 3.40 -2.11 30.01
CA GLU A 186 3.53 -3.14 31.04
C GLU A 186 4.98 -3.27 31.52
N ASN A 187 5.97 -3.12 30.62
CA ASN A 187 7.38 -3.18 30.98
C ASN A 187 7.83 -2.04 31.93
N TYR A 188 7.23 -0.85 31.83
CA TYR A 188 7.57 0.29 32.70
C TYR A 188 6.71 0.42 33.96
N THR A 189 5.43 0.02 33.88
CA THR A 189 4.48 0.22 34.99
C THR A 189 4.22 -1.03 35.81
N GLY A 190 4.50 -2.23 35.27
CA GLY A 190 4.14 -3.52 35.87
C GLY A 190 2.64 -3.79 35.94
N LEU A 191 1.79 -2.91 35.39
CA LEU A 191 0.34 -3.05 35.42
C LEU A 191 -0.17 -3.84 34.22
N CYS A 192 -0.65 -5.07 34.45
CA CYS A 192 -1.15 -5.94 33.39
C CYS A 192 -2.65 -5.75 33.16
N TYR A 193 -3.03 -5.28 31.96
CA TYR A 193 -4.43 -5.16 31.55
C TYR A 193 -4.75 -6.07 30.35
N GLY A 194 -6.04 -6.36 30.16
CA GLY A 194 -6.50 -7.09 28.98
C GLY A 194 -6.25 -6.29 27.68
N MET A 195 -5.94 -6.99 26.58
CA MET A 195 -5.67 -6.40 25.25
C MET A 195 -6.76 -5.40 24.81
N ARG A 196 -8.04 -5.68 25.14
CA ARG A 196 -9.19 -4.84 24.80
C ARG A 196 -9.08 -3.42 25.37
N TRP A 197 -8.53 -3.26 26.58
CA TRP A 197 -8.33 -1.94 27.18
C TRP A 197 -7.30 -1.12 26.42
N TYR A 198 -6.20 -1.75 25.97
CA TYR A 198 -5.19 -1.09 25.14
C TYR A 198 -5.74 -0.69 23.77
N VAL A 199 -6.61 -1.51 23.17
CA VAL A 199 -7.32 -1.16 21.92
C VAL A 199 -8.23 0.05 22.13
N LEU A 200 -9.00 0.08 23.22
CA LEU A 200 -9.87 1.23 23.53
C LEU A 200 -9.06 2.49 23.81
N LEU A 201 -7.93 2.39 24.51
CA LEU A 201 -7.03 3.51 24.76
C LEU A 201 -6.42 4.05 23.45
N MET A 202 -6.14 3.17 22.49
CA MET A 202 -5.66 3.56 21.16
C MET A 202 -6.67 4.40 20.37
N THR A 203 -7.94 4.46 20.77
CA THR A 203 -8.92 5.39 20.19
C THR A 203 -8.43 6.84 20.27
N VAL A 204 -7.78 7.22 21.37
CA VAL A 204 -7.31 8.60 21.61
C VAL A 204 -6.34 9.08 20.52
N PRO A 205 -5.25 8.34 20.18
CA PRO A 205 -4.37 8.74 19.07
C PRO A 205 -4.95 8.46 17.67
N VAL A 206 -5.70 7.38 17.45
CA VAL A 206 -6.17 7.03 16.09
C VAL A 206 -7.34 7.88 15.61
N MET A 207 -8.17 8.41 16.51
CA MET A 207 -9.32 9.28 16.17
C MET A 207 -8.90 10.59 15.47
N PRO A 208 -8.01 11.43 16.03
CA PRO A 208 -7.57 12.65 15.35
C PRO A 208 -6.84 12.32 14.05
N ILE A 209 -6.03 11.24 14.02
CA ILE A 209 -5.29 10.84 12.81
C ILE A 209 -6.24 10.39 11.68
N GLY A 210 -7.22 9.53 12.00
CA GLY A 210 -8.15 8.97 11.01
C GLY A 210 -9.18 9.98 10.48
N THR A 211 -9.41 11.08 11.21
CA THR A 211 -10.32 12.16 10.82
C THR A 211 -9.67 13.27 9.98
N ILE A 212 -8.35 13.21 9.75
CA ILE A 212 -7.66 14.17 8.88
C ILE A 212 -8.17 14.01 7.45
N ARG A 213 -8.74 15.11 6.93
CA ARG A 213 -9.38 15.18 5.61
C ARG A 213 -8.39 15.28 4.45
N GLN A 214 -7.33 16.06 4.63
CA GLN A 214 -6.38 16.39 3.56
C GLN A 214 -5.08 15.60 3.75
N MET A 215 -4.69 14.74 2.80
CA MET A 215 -3.39 14.07 2.79
C MET A 215 -2.25 15.09 2.78
N LYS A 216 -2.46 16.34 2.34
CA LYS A 216 -1.46 17.42 2.45
C LYS A 216 -0.86 17.50 3.85
N TYR A 217 -1.70 17.45 4.89
CA TYR A 217 -1.20 17.53 6.27
C TYR A 217 -0.45 16.26 6.67
N MET A 218 -0.71 15.13 6.02
CA MET A 218 0.00 13.86 6.23
C MET A 218 1.35 13.79 5.52
N VAL A 219 1.66 14.65 4.55
CA VAL A 219 2.94 14.61 3.80
C VAL A 219 4.18 14.61 4.73
N PRO A 220 4.36 15.57 5.67
CA PRO A 220 5.54 15.58 6.53
C PRO A 220 5.54 14.40 7.51
N PHE A 221 4.37 14.03 8.05
CA PHE A 221 4.24 12.86 8.93
C PHE A 221 4.58 11.56 8.20
N SER A 222 4.21 11.45 6.93
CA SER A 222 4.53 10.34 6.04
C SER A 222 6.04 10.19 5.84
N ALA A 223 6.77 11.29 5.62
CA ALA A 223 8.22 11.26 5.48
C ALA A 223 8.90 10.80 6.79
N VAL A 224 8.43 11.31 7.93
CA VAL A 224 8.91 10.89 9.26
C VAL A 224 8.57 9.41 9.51
N ALA A 225 7.36 8.97 9.16
CA ALA A 225 6.94 7.58 9.29
C ALA A 225 7.83 6.63 8.48
N ASN A 226 8.21 7.01 7.26
CA ASN A 226 9.13 6.23 6.43
C ASN A 226 10.51 6.13 7.08
N LEU A 227 11.01 7.22 7.67
CA LEU A 227 12.28 7.21 8.40
C LEU A 227 12.19 6.28 9.62
N PHE A 228 11.12 6.37 10.39
CA PHE A 228 10.89 5.51 11.55
C PHE A 228 10.75 4.04 11.15
N LEU A 229 10.06 3.74 10.05
CA LEU A 229 9.94 2.39 9.52
C LEU A 229 11.31 1.87 9.06
N LEU A 230 12.08 2.67 8.31
CA LEU A 230 13.40 2.28 7.84
C LEU A 230 14.36 1.98 9.00
N VAL A 231 14.42 2.89 9.99
CA VAL A 231 15.25 2.71 11.20
C VAL A 231 14.77 1.51 12.00
N GLY A 232 13.45 1.39 12.22
CA GLY A 232 12.85 0.29 12.97
C GLY A 232 13.11 -1.07 12.33
N VAL A 233 12.93 -1.19 11.01
CA VAL A 233 13.24 -2.39 10.23
C VAL A 233 14.73 -2.73 10.29
N SER A 234 15.61 -1.73 10.12
CA SER A 234 17.07 -1.94 10.17
C SER A 234 17.53 -2.45 11.53
N LEU A 235 17.02 -1.86 12.62
CA LEU A 235 17.34 -2.29 13.98
C LEU A 235 16.70 -3.65 14.33
N THR A 236 15.50 -3.92 13.83
CA THR A 236 14.87 -5.23 13.96
C THR A 236 15.72 -6.31 13.29
N LEU A 237 16.20 -6.05 12.07
CA LEU A 237 17.11 -6.96 11.37
C LEU A 237 18.40 -7.16 12.17
N TYR A 238 18.99 -6.10 12.73
CA TYR A 238 20.15 -6.20 13.62
C TYR A 238 19.91 -7.11 14.83
N PHE A 239 18.77 -6.97 15.53
CA PHE A 239 18.42 -7.85 16.66
C PHE A 239 18.21 -9.30 16.22
N THR A 240 17.62 -9.52 15.05
CA THR A 240 17.38 -10.88 14.54
C THR A 240 18.64 -11.55 14.01
N ALA A 241 19.60 -10.78 13.51
CA ALA A 241 20.90 -11.27 13.04
C ALA A 241 21.90 -11.51 14.18
N SER A 242 21.71 -10.86 15.33
CA SER A 242 22.49 -11.11 16.55
C SER A 242 22.16 -12.48 17.14
N ASP A 243 23.15 -13.24 17.59
CA ASP A 243 23.02 -14.62 18.10
C ASP A 243 22.14 -15.52 17.21
N PHE A 244 22.50 -15.57 15.92
CA PHE A 244 21.74 -16.30 14.90
C PHE A 244 21.91 -17.81 15.06
N PRO A 245 20.83 -18.57 15.32
CA PRO A 245 20.93 -20.02 15.43
C PRO A 245 21.23 -20.66 14.06
N ALA A 246 21.73 -21.90 14.07
CA ALA A 246 21.99 -22.64 12.84
C ALA A 246 20.70 -22.79 12.01
N LEU A 247 20.78 -22.63 10.69
CA LEU A 247 19.63 -22.78 9.78
C LEU A 247 18.95 -24.16 9.88
N SER A 248 19.73 -25.20 10.21
CA SER A 248 19.23 -26.56 10.45
C SER A 248 18.34 -26.70 11.70
N SER A 249 18.29 -25.68 12.56
CA SER A 249 17.41 -25.69 13.74
C SER A 249 15.93 -25.52 13.42
N ARG A 250 15.58 -25.18 12.17
CA ARG A 250 14.20 -24.98 11.72
C ARG A 250 13.83 -25.96 10.61
N PRO A 251 12.56 -26.41 10.57
CA PRO A 251 12.09 -27.29 9.51
C PRO A 251 12.15 -26.58 8.15
N LEU A 252 12.56 -27.33 7.13
CA LEU A 252 12.55 -26.85 5.75
C LEU A 252 11.13 -26.70 5.20
N THR A 253 10.19 -27.50 5.73
CA THR A 253 8.78 -27.55 5.32
C THR A 253 7.88 -27.66 6.55
N ALA A 254 6.75 -26.96 6.54
CA ALA A 254 5.70 -27.09 7.54
C ALA A 254 4.52 -27.94 7.00
N ASP A 255 3.50 -28.13 7.83
CA ASP A 255 2.27 -28.84 7.45
C ASP A 255 1.55 -28.13 6.28
N LEU A 256 1.10 -28.91 5.31
CA LEU A 256 0.32 -28.46 4.16
C LEU A 256 -0.94 -27.68 4.56
N ASN A 257 -1.54 -28.01 5.70
CA ASN A 257 -2.73 -27.33 6.22
C ASN A 257 -2.47 -25.86 6.60
N ARG A 258 -1.21 -25.49 6.86
CA ARG A 258 -0.81 -24.11 7.23
C ARG A 258 -0.34 -23.28 6.04
N LEU A 259 -0.11 -23.90 4.88
CA LEU A 259 0.30 -23.18 3.67
C LEU A 259 -0.69 -22.08 3.22
N PRO A 260 -2.02 -22.22 3.40
CA PRO A 260 -2.94 -21.11 3.15
C PRO A 260 -2.69 -19.87 4.00
N LEU A 261 -2.28 -20.03 5.26
CA LEU A 261 -1.93 -18.92 6.16
C LEU A 261 -0.62 -18.25 5.71
N PHE A 262 0.36 -19.06 5.32
CA PHE A 262 1.59 -18.56 4.70
C PHE A 262 1.28 -17.73 3.46
N LEU A 263 0.56 -18.31 2.50
CA LEU A 263 0.23 -17.67 1.23
C LEU A 263 -0.51 -16.35 1.47
N SER A 264 -1.52 -16.35 2.33
CA SER A 264 -2.30 -15.15 2.64
C SER A 264 -1.48 -14.08 3.35
N THR A 265 -0.59 -14.46 4.27
CA THR A 265 0.29 -13.52 4.97
C THR A 265 1.32 -12.91 4.03
N VAL A 266 1.92 -13.69 3.12
CA VAL A 266 2.83 -13.15 2.09
C VAL A 266 2.09 -12.24 1.11
N LEU A 267 0.89 -12.62 0.69
CA LEU A 267 0.05 -11.78 -0.16
C LEU A 267 -0.29 -10.44 0.52
N PHE A 268 -0.58 -10.45 1.82
CA PHE A 268 -0.73 -9.23 2.60
C PHE A 268 0.58 -8.41 2.68
N GLY A 269 1.73 -9.08 2.83
CA GLY A 269 3.04 -8.42 2.83
C GLY A 269 3.43 -7.76 1.51
N MET A 270 2.85 -8.20 0.40
CA MET A 270 3.08 -7.68 -0.95
C MET A 270 1.91 -6.81 -1.44
N GLU A 271 1.07 -6.34 -0.52
CA GLU A 271 -0.10 -5.49 -0.79
C GLU A 271 0.32 -4.07 -1.25
N GLY A 272 -0.58 -3.31 -1.86
CA GLY A 272 -0.26 -1.99 -2.44
C GLY A 272 -0.83 -1.76 -3.85
N ILE A 273 -1.47 -2.76 -4.46
CA ILE A 273 -2.00 -2.64 -5.82
C ILE A 273 -3.11 -1.58 -5.94
N GLY A 274 -3.87 -1.34 -4.88
CA GLY A 274 -4.96 -0.35 -4.87
C GLY A 274 -4.51 1.10 -5.12
N VAL A 275 -3.24 1.41 -4.80
CA VAL A 275 -2.67 2.76 -4.93
C VAL A 275 -1.69 2.89 -6.10
N ILE A 276 -1.42 1.81 -6.84
CA ILE A 276 -0.38 1.81 -7.88
C ILE A 276 -0.70 2.73 -9.05
N LEU A 277 -1.95 2.73 -9.52
CA LEU A 277 -2.39 3.59 -10.63
C LEU A 277 -2.41 5.07 -10.24
N PRO A 278 -2.95 5.48 -9.06
CA PRO A 278 -2.76 6.85 -8.58
C PRO A 278 -1.29 7.29 -8.51
N ILE A 279 -0.37 6.41 -8.09
CA ILE A 279 1.07 6.70 -8.04
C ILE A 279 1.65 6.92 -9.45
N GLU A 280 1.28 6.07 -10.42
CA GLU A 280 1.70 6.20 -11.83
C GLU A 280 1.12 7.45 -12.50
N ASN A 281 -0.17 7.74 -12.26
CA ASN A 281 -0.87 8.91 -12.77
C ASN A 281 -0.23 10.24 -12.31
N ALA A 282 0.40 10.23 -11.13
CA ALA A 282 1.08 11.38 -10.56
C ALA A 282 2.45 11.67 -11.19
N MET A 283 2.98 10.79 -12.04
CA MET A 283 4.33 10.88 -12.57
C MET A 283 4.48 11.93 -13.66
N LYS A 284 5.65 12.57 -13.68
CA LYS A 284 6.06 13.40 -14.82
C LYS A 284 6.24 12.58 -16.11
N ASN A 285 6.85 11.39 -15.99
CA ASN A 285 7.12 10.49 -17.13
C ASN A 285 6.57 9.08 -16.85
N PRO A 286 5.26 8.83 -17.04
CA PRO A 286 4.65 7.53 -16.70
C PRO A 286 5.22 6.34 -17.51
N LYS A 287 5.84 6.61 -18.66
CA LYS A 287 6.55 5.60 -19.47
C LYS A 287 7.74 4.96 -18.74
N HIS A 288 8.35 5.65 -17.78
CA HIS A 288 9.46 5.11 -16.96
C HIS A 288 8.96 4.15 -15.86
N PHE A 289 7.66 4.11 -15.60
CA PHE A 289 7.09 3.26 -14.56
C PHE A 289 7.27 1.78 -14.87
N LEU A 290 7.03 1.43 -16.14
CA LEU A 290 7.16 0.08 -16.68
C LEU A 290 8.50 -0.09 -17.41
N GLY A 291 8.97 -1.33 -17.49
CA GLY A 291 10.22 -1.69 -18.16
C GLY A 291 11.01 -2.71 -17.34
N PHE A 292 12.03 -3.33 -17.92
CA PHE A 292 12.86 -4.30 -17.20
C PHE A 292 13.50 -3.69 -15.95
N THR A 293 14.10 -2.51 -16.09
CA THR A 293 14.60 -1.63 -15.02
C THR A 293 13.63 -0.50 -14.66
N GLY A 294 12.34 -0.69 -14.98
CA GLY A 294 11.30 0.29 -14.65
C GLY A 294 11.14 0.44 -13.14
N ILE A 295 10.60 1.58 -12.72
CA ILE A 295 10.45 1.93 -11.30
C ILE A 295 9.71 0.83 -10.52
N LEU A 296 8.67 0.24 -11.11
CA LEU A 296 7.90 -0.83 -10.51
C LEU A 296 8.76 -2.07 -10.20
N ASN A 297 9.52 -2.56 -11.17
CA ASN A 297 10.33 -3.78 -11.01
C ASN A 297 11.46 -3.58 -9.99
N CYS A 298 12.11 -2.41 -10.02
CA CYS A 298 13.14 -2.05 -9.05
C CYS A 298 12.57 -2.01 -7.62
N ALA A 299 11.40 -1.37 -7.44
CA ALA A 299 10.74 -1.30 -6.15
C ALA A 299 10.31 -2.69 -5.65
N MET A 300 9.64 -3.48 -6.49
CA MET A 300 9.18 -4.83 -6.14
C MET A 300 10.35 -5.77 -5.80
N THR A 301 11.49 -5.66 -6.50
CA THR A 301 12.69 -6.45 -6.18
C THR A 301 13.18 -6.18 -4.76
N ILE A 302 13.18 -4.92 -4.33
CA ILE A 302 13.58 -4.53 -2.98
C ILE A 302 12.54 -5.01 -1.96
N VAL A 303 11.25 -4.86 -2.24
CA VAL A 303 10.17 -5.33 -1.36
C VAL A 303 10.28 -6.84 -1.12
N VAL A 304 10.48 -7.62 -2.18
CA VAL A 304 10.65 -9.08 -2.09
C VAL A 304 11.92 -9.44 -1.31
N SER A 305 13.03 -8.75 -1.59
CA SER A 305 14.30 -9.00 -0.89
C SER A 305 14.20 -8.70 0.60
N LEU A 306 13.56 -7.59 0.99
CA LEU A 306 13.33 -7.23 2.39
C LEU A 306 12.38 -8.23 3.06
N SER A 307 11.32 -8.66 2.37
CA SER A 307 10.35 -9.63 2.90
C SER A 307 10.99 -10.99 3.14
N LEU A 308 11.83 -11.46 2.21
CA LEU A 308 12.62 -12.69 2.37
C LEU A 308 13.59 -12.58 3.55
N THR A 309 14.35 -11.49 3.61
CA THR A 309 15.34 -11.27 4.69
C THR A 309 14.64 -11.24 6.05
N MET A 310 13.56 -10.47 6.18
CA MET A 310 12.77 -10.38 7.40
C MET A 310 12.15 -11.73 7.78
N GLY A 311 11.53 -12.42 6.81
CA GLY A 311 10.88 -13.72 7.01
C GLY A 311 11.85 -14.81 7.46
N VAL A 312 12.96 -14.98 6.75
CA VAL A 312 14.01 -15.96 7.10
C VAL A 312 14.63 -15.62 8.44
N PHE A 313 15.10 -14.38 8.64
CA PHE A 313 15.87 -14.05 9.83
C PHE A 313 15.00 -14.08 11.08
N GLY A 314 13.78 -13.54 10.99
CA GLY A 314 12.82 -13.57 12.08
C GLY A 314 12.39 -14.98 12.46
N TYR A 315 12.10 -15.85 11.48
CA TYR A 315 11.68 -17.21 11.77
C TYR A 315 12.83 -18.07 12.30
N VAL A 316 14.04 -17.94 11.75
CA VAL A 316 15.22 -18.64 12.28
C VAL A 316 15.45 -18.26 13.74
N LYS A 317 15.44 -16.95 14.04
CA LYS A 317 15.67 -16.44 15.40
C LYS A 317 14.61 -16.91 16.40
N PHE A 318 13.32 -16.74 16.09
CA PHE A 318 12.24 -16.92 17.06
C PHE A 318 11.50 -18.25 16.96
N GLY A 319 11.61 -18.98 15.84
CA GLY A 319 10.96 -20.29 15.65
C GLY A 319 9.45 -20.24 15.84
N ASP A 320 8.92 -21.14 16.64
CA ASP A 320 7.48 -21.23 16.92
C ASP A 320 6.97 -20.15 17.89
N ALA A 321 7.87 -19.35 18.48
CA ALA A 321 7.50 -18.22 19.33
C ALA A 321 7.17 -16.95 18.53
N VAL A 322 7.31 -16.98 17.20
CA VAL A 322 6.99 -15.84 16.32
C VAL A 322 5.55 -15.37 16.55
N GLN A 323 5.38 -14.08 16.81
CA GLN A 323 4.08 -13.43 16.93
C GLN A 323 3.63 -12.82 15.59
N GLY A 324 2.41 -12.32 15.53
CA GLY A 324 1.84 -11.72 14.30
C GLY A 324 2.60 -10.48 13.78
N SER A 325 3.50 -9.91 14.58
CA SER A 325 4.46 -8.90 14.17
C SER A 325 5.79 -9.16 14.87
N ILE A 326 6.89 -9.15 14.12
CA ILE A 326 8.25 -9.37 14.64
C ILE A 326 8.65 -8.39 15.74
N THR A 327 8.09 -7.17 15.72
CA THR A 327 8.35 -6.17 16.76
C THR A 327 7.94 -6.64 18.14
N LEU A 328 6.92 -7.50 18.22
CA LEU A 328 6.42 -8.07 19.47
C LEU A 328 7.34 -9.16 20.01
N ASN A 329 8.26 -9.68 19.20
CA ASN A 329 9.27 -10.66 19.61
C ASN A 329 10.57 -10.00 20.09
N LEU A 330 10.74 -8.69 19.92
CA LEU A 330 11.94 -7.99 20.35
C LEU A 330 12.05 -8.00 21.89
N PRO A 331 13.28 -8.09 22.43
CA PRO A 331 13.52 -8.11 23.87
C PRO A 331 13.11 -6.78 24.52
N ASP A 332 13.11 -6.72 25.85
CA ASP A 332 12.68 -5.53 26.60
C ASP A 332 13.83 -4.57 26.94
N THR A 333 14.92 -4.63 26.17
CA THR A 333 16.01 -3.65 26.28
C THR A 333 15.55 -2.27 25.82
N ILE A 334 16.18 -1.20 26.34
CA ILE A 334 15.83 0.19 25.99
C ILE A 334 15.85 0.39 24.46
N LEU A 335 16.86 -0.13 23.76
CA LEU A 335 16.97 -0.01 22.31
C LEU A 335 15.81 -0.71 21.58
N ALA A 336 15.43 -1.92 22.01
CA ALA A 336 14.31 -2.63 21.42
C ALA A 336 12.95 -1.96 21.72
N GLN A 337 12.78 -1.38 22.91
CA GLN A 337 11.61 -0.57 23.26
C GLN A 337 11.52 0.70 22.40
N MET A 338 12.65 1.36 22.10
CA MET A 338 12.68 2.46 21.14
C MET A 338 12.26 2.02 19.73
N VAL A 339 12.70 0.83 19.28
CA VAL A 339 12.25 0.25 17.99
C VAL A 339 10.74 0.00 17.98
N LYS A 340 10.21 -0.62 19.04
CA LYS A 340 8.77 -0.84 19.23
C LYS A 340 7.99 0.49 19.07
N ILE A 341 8.41 1.53 19.78
CA ILE A 341 7.78 2.87 19.71
C ILE A 341 7.88 3.48 18.30
N LEU A 342 9.07 3.47 17.69
CA LEU A 342 9.28 4.03 16.35
C LEU A 342 8.39 3.36 15.31
N VAL A 343 8.31 2.03 15.32
CA VAL A 343 7.46 1.27 14.39
C VAL A 343 5.98 1.53 14.68
N ALA A 344 5.56 1.59 15.94
CA ALA A 344 4.18 1.94 16.28
C ALA A 344 3.80 3.35 15.76
N LEU A 345 4.68 4.34 15.93
CA LEU A 345 4.45 5.69 15.40
C LEU A 345 4.39 5.70 13.86
N ALA A 346 5.26 4.94 13.19
CA ALA A 346 5.23 4.79 11.74
C ALA A 346 3.90 4.20 11.24
N ILE A 347 3.40 3.18 11.93
CA ILE A 347 2.10 2.54 11.65
C ILE A 347 0.95 3.52 11.88
N LEU A 348 0.96 4.28 12.98
CA LEU A 348 -0.06 5.31 13.25
C LEU A 348 -0.10 6.39 12.17
N CYS A 349 1.05 6.87 11.71
CA CYS A 349 1.09 7.81 10.59
C CYS A 349 0.59 7.18 9.27
N THR A 350 0.83 5.88 9.05
CA THR A 350 0.36 5.16 7.86
C THR A 350 -1.14 4.86 7.93
N TYR A 351 -1.70 4.69 9.12
CA TYR A 351 -3.13 4.53 9.36
C TYR A 351 -3.97 5.69 8.83
N GLY A 352 -3.49 6.93 9.03
CA GLY A 352 -4.14 8.11 8.46
C GLY A 352 -4.28 8.02 6.94
N LEU A 353 -3.23 7.58 6.25
CA LEU A 353 -3.22 7.42 4.79
C LEU A 353 -4.17 6.31 4.31
N GLN A 354 -4.13 5.14 4.95
CA GLN A 354 -5.01 4.02 4.57
C GLN A 354 -6.49 4.34 4.82
N THR A 355 -6.81 5.08 5.89
CA THR A 355 -8.18 5.52 6.19
C THR A 355 -8.69 6.50 5.13
N ILE A 356 -7.82 7.29 4.50
CA ILE A 356 -8.21 8.18 3.39
C ILE A 356 -8.66 7.38 2.17
N ALA A 357 -7.95 6.31 1.80
CA ALA A 357 -8.34 5.46 0.68
C ALA A 357 -9.75 4.87 0.85
N ALA A 358 -10.04 4.31 2.04
CA ALA A 358 -11.37 3.79 2.37
C ALA A 358 -12.45 4.90 2.35
N ALA A 359 -12.14 6.04 2.98
CA ALA A 359 -13.08 7.16 3.09
C ALA A 359 -13.43 7.77 1.73
N GLN A 360 -12.48 7.88 0.79
CA GLN A 360 -12.74 8.41 -0.55
C GLN A 360 -13.72 7.53 -1.34
N ILE A 361 -13.60 6.20 -1.23
CA ILE A 361 -14.50 5.27 -1.91
C ILE A 361 -15.93 5.41 -1.35
N ILE A 362 -16.07 5.43 -0.03
CA ILE A 362 -17.37 5.61 0.62
C ILE A 362 -17.96 6.99 0.28
N TRP A 363 -17.12 8.03 0.30
CA TRP A 363 -17.54 9.39 -0.03
C TRP A 363 -18.06 9.52 -1.45
N LYS A 364 -17.43 8.88 -2.45
CA LYS A 364 -17.93 8.89 -3.85
C LYS A 364 -19.35 8.33 -3.98
N VAL A 365 -19.75 7.42 -3.08
CA VAL A 365 -21.11 6.85 -3.06
C VAL A 365 -22.10 7.73 -2.29
N LEU A 366 -21.63 8.39 -1.21
CA LEU A 366 -22.46 9.23 -0.36
C LEU A 366 -22.68 10.63 -0.93
N GLN A 367 -21.61 11.29 -1.40
CA GLN A 367 -21.60 12.70 -1.82
C GLN A 367 -22.77 13.09 -2.75
N PRO A 368 -23.11 12.31 -3.81
CA PRO A 368 -24.19 12.70 -4.73
C PRO A 368 -25.58 12.74 -4.09
N LYS A 369 -25.75 12.14 -2.90
CA LYS A 369 -27.02 12.03 -2.17
C LYS A 369 -27.15 13.08 -1.06
N ILE A 370 -26.12 13.90 -0.83
CA ILE A 370 -26.03 14.82 0.30
C ILE A 370 -26.14 16.27 -0.20
N ALA A 371 -26.91 17.08 0.50
CA ALA A 371 -27.01 18.51 0.23
C ALA A 371 -25.66 19.21 0.54
N LYS A 372 -25.26 20.17 -0.30
CA LYS A 372 -23.94 20.82 -0.24
C LYS A 372 -23.63 21.42 1.13
N GLU A 373 -24.65 21.94 1.82
CA GLU A 373 -24.51 22.58 3.14
C GLU A 373 -24.15 21.57 4.24
N LYS A 374 -24.46 20.29 4.04
CA LYS A 374 -24.21 19.22 5.01
C LYS A 374 -23.00 18.36 4.65
N GLU A 375 -22.33 18.61 3.52
CA GLU A 375 -21.24 17.76 3.03
C GLU A 375 -20.13 17.60 4.08
N ASP A 376 -19.66 18.69 4.67
CA ASP A 376 -18.56 18.65 5.66
C ASP A 376 -18.96 17.86 6.91
N PHE A 377 -20.16 18.10 7.45
CA PHE A 377 -20.64 17.38 8.63
C PHE A 377 -20.76 15.87 8.36
N VAL A 378 -21.35 15.48 7.23
CA VAL A 378 -21.50 14.06 6.85
C VAL A 378 -20.13 13.43 6.59
N TYR A 379 -19.20 14.16 5.97
CA TYR A 379 -17.84 13.70 5.71
C TYR A 379 -17.09 13.35 7.00
N TYR A 380 -17.08 14.27 7.98
CA TYR A 380 -16.42 14.01 9.27
C TYR A 380 -17.13 12.94 10.07
N THR A 381 -18.48 12.89 10.03
CA THR A 381 -19.25 11.83 10.69
C THR A 381 -18.90 10.46 10.12
N MET A 382 -18.86 10.33 8.80
CA MET A 382 -18.44 9.10 8.11
C MET A 382 -17.03 8.68 8.54
N ARG A 383 -16.07 9.61 8.59
CA ARG A 383 -14.69 9.34 9.03
C ARG A 383 -14.64 8.82 10.47
N VAL A 384 -15.35 9.48 11.38
CA VAL A 384 -15.45 9.05 12.79
C VAL A 384 -16.04 7.64 12.87
N LEU A 385 -17.11 7.35 12.13
CA LEU A 385 -17.73 6.03 12.10
C LEU A 385 -16.79 4.94 11.56
N ILE A 386 -15.98 5.23 10.53
CA ILE A 386 -14.96 4.30 10.03
C ILE A 386 -13.95 3.97 11.14
N VAL A 387 -13.42 4.98 11.84
CA VAL A 387 -12.45 4.77 12.92
C VAL A 387 -13.06 4.02 14.10
N ILE A 388 -14.28 4.37 14.52
CA ILE A 388 -15.00 3.64 15.57
C ILE A 388 -15.20 2.17 15.15
N GLY A 389 -15.58 1.93 13.89
CA GLY A 389 -15.72 0.59 13.34
C GLY A 389 -14.41 -0.21 13.40
N HIS A 390 -13.26 0.40 13.07
CA HIS A 390 -11.96 -0.26 13.22
C HIS A 390 -11.67 -0.64 14.68
N VAL A 391 -11.90 0.27 15.62
CA VAL A 391 -11.65 0.04 17.05
C VAL A 391 -12.56 -1.06 17.61
N ILE A 392 -13.86 -1.03 17.28
CA ILE A 392 -14.81 -2.07 17.71
C ILE A 392 -14.39 -3.43 17.15
N SER A 393 -14.07 -3.49 15.86
CA SER A 393 -13.61 -4.73 15.22
C SER A 393 -12.34 -5.24 15.87
N ALA A 394 -11.36 -4.36 16.12
CA ALA A 394 -10.11 -4.69 16.82
C ALA A 394 -10.33 -5.17 18.26
N ALA A 395 -11.31 -4.63 18.99
CA ALA A 395 -11.61 -5.03 20.36
C ALA A 395 -12.27 -6.42 20.45
N VAL A 396 -12.98 -6.82 19.39
CA VAL A 396 -13.59 -8.14 19.27
C VAL A 396 -12.51 -9.19 19.02
N ILE A 397 -11.61 -8.93 18.07
CA ILE A 397 -10.57 -9.86 17.60
C ILE A 397 -9.61 -10.33 18.72
N PRO A 398 -9.36 -11.65 18.85
CA PRO A 398 -8.52 -12.22 19.90
C PRO A 398 -7.03 -12.27 19.54
N LYS A 399 -6.69 -12.47 18.26
CA LYS A 399 -5.31 -12.68 17.77
C LYS A 399 -5.04 -11.88 16.50
N LEU A 400 -3.82 -11.33 16.40
CA LEU A 400 -3.38 -10.50 15.27
C LEU A 400 -3.14 -11.29 13.97
N ALA A 401 -2.43 -12.43 14.07
CA ALA A 401 -1.99 -13.18 12.88
C ALA A 401 -3.14 -13.72 12.00
N PRO A 402 -4.21 -14.33 12.55
CA PRO A 402 -5.33 -14.81 11.73
C PRO A 402 -6.04 -13.69 10.96
N VAL A 403 -6.08 -12.48 11.53
CA VAL A 403 -6.69 -11.31 10.86
C VAL A 403 -5.81 -10.79 9.73
N ILE A 404 -4.50 -10.76 9.93
CA ILE A 404 -3.54 -10.45 8.86
C ILE A 404 -3.75 -11.42 7.68
N SER A 405 -3.83 -12.72 7.98
CA SER A 405 -4.11 -13.74 6.99
C SER A 405 -5.47 -13.54 6.30
N LEU A 406 -6.54 -13.27 7.05
CA LEU A 406 -7.88 -13.04 6.47
C LEU A 406 -7.91 -11.85 5.51
N VAL A 407 -7.31 -10.72 5.90
CA VAL A 407 -7.22 -9.53 5.04
C VAL A 407 -6.38 -9.81 3.80
N GLY A 408 -5.27 -10.54 3.95
CA GLY A 408 -4.44 -11.00 2.84
C GLY A 408 -5.17 -11.90 1.85
N ALA A 409 -6.00 -12.83 2.35
CA ALA A 409 -6.79 -13.75 1.54
C ALA A 409 -7.87 -13.02 0.73
N LEU A 410 -8.50 -11.99 1.30
CA LEU A 410 -9.58 -11.24 0.63
C LEU A 410 -9.04 -10.18 -0.35
N GLY A 411 -7.90 -9.57 -0.05
CA GLY A 411 -7.38 -8.44 -0.83
C GLY A 411 -6.68 -8.85 -2.12
N LEU A 412 -5.46 -9.38 -2.00
CA LEU A 412 -4.58 -9.56 -3.14
C LEU A 412 -5.03 -10.67 -4.11
N PRO A 413 -5.67 -11.77 -3.70
CA PRO A 413 -6.23 -12.72 -4.66
C PRO A 413 -7.26 -12.07 -5.59
N LEU A 414 -8.22 -11.31 -5.04
CA LEU A 414 -9.27 -10.68 -5.84
C LEU A 414 -8.73 -9.53 -6.70
N LEU A 415 -8.04 -8.57 -6.07
CA LEU A 415 -7.58 -7.36 -6.76
C LEU A 415 -6.18 -7.45 -7.33
N GLY A 416 -5.32 -8.23 -6.71
CA GLY A 416 -3.91 -8.35 -7.09
C GLY A 416 -3.66 -9.39 -8.16
N LEU A 417 -4.48 -10.45 -8.24
CA LEU A 417 -4.27 -11.56 -9.19
C LEU A 417 -5.43 -11.68 -10.19
N ALA A 418 -6.67 -11.88 -9.71
CA ALA A 418 -7.81 -12.16 -10.57
C ALA A 418 -8.17 -10.96 -11.46
N MET A 419 -8.32 -9.76 -10.87
CA MET A 419 -8.69 -8.57 -11.64
C MET A 419 -7.66 -8.20 -12.72
N PRO A 420 -6.34 -8.09 -12.44
CA PRO A 420 -5.36 -7.75 -13.48
C PRO A 420 -5.33 -8.77 -14.63
N ALA A 421 -5.43 -10.06 -14.32
CA ALA A 421 -5.50 -11.12 -15.33
C ALA A 421 -6.74 -11.00 -16.22
N LEU A 422 -7.88 -10.65 -15.64
CA LEU A 422 -9.12 -10.40 -16.36
C LEU A 422 -9.01 -9.15 -17.23
N LEU A 423 -8.50 -8.04 -16.68
CA LEU A 423 -8.37 -6.77 -17.40
C LEU A 423 -7.40 -6.86 -18.57
N GLU A 424 -6.27 -7.55 -18.43
CA GLU A 424 -5.34 -7.77 -19.54
C GLU A 424 -6.01 -8.57 -20.67
N THR A 425 -6.76 -9.61 -20.32
CA THR A 425 -7.48 -10.45 -21.29
C THR A 425 -8.53 -9.65 -22.05
N LEU A 426 -9.29 -8.80 -21.35
CA LEU A 426 -10.32 -7.96 -21.95
C LEU A 426 -9.74 -6.84 -22.82
N THR A 427 -8.69 -6.17 -22.35
CA THR A 427 -8.07 -5.03 -23.02
C THR A 427 -7.43 -5.45 -24.35
N PHE A 428 -6.69 -6.56 -24.35
CA PHE A 428 -5.95 -7.02 -25.53
C PHE A 428 -6.69 -8.10 -26.32
N TRP A 429 -8.00 -8.24 -26.14
CA TRP A 429 -8.77 -9.27 -26.82
C TRP A 429 -8.74 -9.09 -28.35
N GLU A 430 -8.87 -7.84 -28.82
CA GLU A 430 -8.93 -7.54 -30.26
C GLU A 430 -7.54 -7.42 -30.91
N ASP A 431 -6.54 -6.96 -30.15
CA ASP A 431 -5.14 -6.85 -30.61
C ASP A 431 -4.44 -8.22 -30.76
N GLY A 432 -5.10 -9.30 -30.32
CA GLY A 432 -4.58 -10.66 -30.33
C GLY A 432 -3.85 -11.04 -29.02
N LEU A 433 -4.17 -12.22 -28.50
CA LEU A 433 -3.67 -12.74 -27.22
C LEU A 433 -2.26 -13.37 -27.31
N GLY A 434 -1.50 -13.01 -28.35
CA GLY A 434 -0.20 -13.59 -28.68
C GLY A 434 -0.25 -14.98 -29.35
N PRO A 435 0.91 -15.51 -29.76
CA PRO A 435 1.00 -16.84 -30.37
C PRO A 435 0.45 -17.90 -29.41
N TRP A 436 -0.32 -18.86 -29.93
CA TRP A 436 -0.99 -19.92 -29.15
C TRP A 436 -1.90 -19.43 -28.02
N ARG A 437 -2.32 -18.15 -28.04
CA ARG A 437 -3.12 -17.51 -26.98
C ARG A 437 -2.48 -17.66 -25.59
N TRP A 438 -1.14 -17.63 -25.49
CA TRP A 438 -0.42 -17.83 -24.22
C TRP A 438 -0.90 -16.87 -23.10
N ARG A 439 -1.30 -15.64 -23.43
CA ARG A 439 -1.84 -14.68 -22.45
C ARG A 439 -3.12 -15.21 -21.80
N LEU A 440 -3.98 -15.89 -22.57
CA LEU A 440 -5.22 -16.46 -22.05
C LEU A 440 -4.94 -17.56 -21.03
N TRP A 441 -4.08 -18.53 -21.38
CA TRP A 441 -3.73 -19.63 -20.48
C TRP A 441 -3.05 -19.14 -19.20
N LYS A 442 -2.12 -18.21 -19.32
CA LYS A 442 -1.49 -17.54 -18.17
C LYS A 442 -2.55 -16.87 -17.28
N ASN A 443 -3.49 -16.12 -17.86
CA ASN A 443 -4.50 -15.40 -17.10
C ASN A 443 -5.55 -16.33 -16.47
N ILE A 444 -5.87 -17.45 -17.12
CA ILE A 444 -6.69 -18.52 -16.53
C ILE A 444 -5.97 -19.12 -15.32
N LEU A 445 -4.67 -19.43 -15.43
CA LEU A 445 -3.88 -19.96 -14.33
C LEU A 445 -3.82 -18.97 -13.14
N LEU A 446 -3.61 -17.68 -13.42
CA LEU A 446 -3.65 -16.62 -12.40
C LEU A 446 -5.03 -16.52 -11.72
N GLY A 447 -6.10 -16.60 -12.49
CA GLY A 447 -7.48 -16.60 -11.98
C GLY A 447 -7.76 -17.82 -11.08
N LEU A 448 -7.32 -19.01 -11.49
CA LEU A 448 -7.45 -20.22 -10.67
C LEU A 448 -6.63 -20.13 -9.38
N ALA A 449 -5.38 -19.67 -9.47
CA ALA A 449 -4.53 -19.46 -8.30
C ALA A 449 -5.16 -18.44 -7.33
N ALA A 450 -5.78 -17.38 -7.85
CA ALA A 450 -6.51 -16.41 -7.05
C ALA A 450 -7.71 -17.03 -6.32
N VAL A 451 -8.52 -17.84 -7.01
CA VAL A 451 -9.67 -18.52 -6.38
C VAL A 451 -9.20 -19.47 -5.29
N VAL A 452 -8.15 -20.26 -5.54
CA VAL A 452 -7.57 -21.16 -4.52
C VAL A 452 -7.09 -20.35 -3.32
N ALA A 453 -6.28 -19.31 -3.53
CA ALA A 453 -5.75 -18.48 -2.45
C ALA A 453 -6.84 -17.82 -1.61
N LEU A 454 -7.88 -17.29 -2.27
CA LEU A 454 -9.04 -16.68 -1.63
C LEU A 454 -9.79 -17.71 -0.76
N VAL A 455 -10.20 -18.84 -1.34
CA VAL A 455 -11.02 -19.83 -0.65
C VAL A 455 -10.25 -20.49 0.48
N SER A 456 -9.03 -20.99 0.21
CA SER A 456 -8.24 -21.67 1.24
C SER A 456 -7.80 -20.70 2.34
N GLY A 457 -7.40 -19.49 1.97
CA GLY A 457 -6.93 -18.47 2.91
C GLY A 457 -8.05 -18.01 3.85
N THR A 458 -9.23 -17.70 3.31
CA THR A 458 -10.39 -17.33 4.12
C THR A 458 -10.85 -18.48 5.00
N TRP A 459 -10.93 -19.69 4.48
CA TRP A 459 -11.36 -20.87 5.24
C TRP A 459 -10.46 -21.11 6.47
N VAL A 460 -9.15 -21.22 6.29
CA VAL A 460 -8.21 -21.50 7.39
C VAL A 460 -8.15 -20.33 8.37
N SER A 461 -8.19 -19.08 7.89
CA SER A 461 -8.18 -17.92 8.79
C SER A 461 -9.44 -17.86 9.67
N CYS A 462 -10.61 -18.19 9.12
CA CYS A 462 -11.86 -18.26 9.89
C CYS A 462 -11.82 -19.38 10.93
N LEU A 463 -11.25 -20.55 10.60
CA LEU A 463 -11.06 -21.64 11.55
C LEU A 463 -10.17 -21.23 12.72
N GLU A 464 -9.00 -20.64 12.45
CA GLU A 464 -8.10 -20.17 13.52
C GLU A 464 -8.73 -19.07 14.39
N ILE A 465 -9.53 -18.20 13.80
CA ILE A 465 -10.28 -17.19 14.55
C ILE A 465 -11.31 -17.88 15.45
N SER A 466 -12.06 -18.87 14.94
CA SER A 466 -13.04 -19.63 15.71
C SER A 466 -12.39 -20.39 16.87
N GLU A 467 -11.28 -21.07 16.62
CA GLU A 467 -10.50 -21.78 17.63
C GLU A 467 -9.88 -20.84 18.67
N ALA A 468 -9.62 -19.58 18.32
CA ALA A 468 -9.15 -18.59 19.28
C ALA A 468 -10.24 -18.07 20.23
N TYR A 469 -11.53 -18.34 19.94
CA TYR A 469 -12.66 -18.00 20.81
C TYR A 469 -13.19 -19.18 21.63
N SER A 470 -12.96 -20.42 21.18
CA SER A 470 -13.23 -21.64 21.95
C SER A 470 -12.20 -21.83 23.05
#